data_AF-A0A2W2K9N4-F1
#
_entry.id   AF-A0A2W2K9N4-F1
#
_cell.length_a   1.000
_cell.length_b   1.000
_cell.length_c   1.000
_cell.angle_alpha   90.00
_cell.angle_beta   90.00
_cell.angle_gamma   90.00
#
_symmetry.space_group_name_H-M   'P 1'
#
loop_
_entity.id
_entity.type
_entity.pdbx_description
1 polymer ?
#
loop_
_entity_poly.entity_id
_entity_poly.type
_entity_poly.pdbx_seq_one_letter_code
_entity_poly.pdbx_strand_id
1 'polypeptide(L)'
;MEGLCVDGGRPNVQAVVTGGRKAEGMAGRTGPEHPLAREPGPPAVPRPPPTRRWRRVLPEVTRFAVSGAAAYLTEVGTFNLFLVLGLGAALSSLSSAAAGTVVAYVGNRYWTYRGRPFGRDGRRIALFCAVNVLGAGITTGCVVVSHDVFGLHGAVAANVARNAVGMALAMVFRFWAYRTWVFPARPGEEAGLPAVRGGSGPRAGAGTWPAAFGAAAPPWLAAHALVAVALGLAWCAQGHLPETGAVRPSSGLLVWDSAWYRSLALHGYGPPTSASVRFFPLLPLAVRVAAALTRLPATAALLVLCSACALVYGAVLHVLTREETAEDPVARRTVWLSQLAPGCAVLVLGYTEAVAGMLTVLFFLGLGRGRGSIAVCAGALSGLVRPTGVLLALPALVEVVRARSRARRVRAALAALPPVAGTSVYLAWCAATGRGWLAPYRVQTGASLRGAVVGNPLADWFHPNGGRLTPSSFANLIVAVALLAVAVGLLWVAGRRLPVSWTVWALAMVAAAASATGWRSLPRYLGAVFPLLVAAAVVLRTRRRWYPALAACGALFTALATSSFGGQYIP
;
A
#
# COMPACT_ATOMS: atom_id res chain seq x y z
N MET A 1 51.26 -28.18 40.36
CA MET A 1 52.43 -27.52 40.97
C MET A 1 53.21 -26.86 39.84
N GLU A 2 53.81 -25.69 40.11
CA GLU A 2 54.29 -24.63 39.17
C GLU A 2 53.14 -23.78 38.57
N GLY A 3 53.13 -22.44 38.53
CA GLY A 3 53.98 -21.33 39.02
C GLY A 3 53.21 -20.01 38.77
N LEU A 4 53.18 -19.08 39.74
CA LEU A 4 53.81 -17.74 39.77
C LEU A 4 52.98 -16.52 39.28
N CYS A 5 53.00 -15.50 40.15
CA CYS A 5 52.30 -14.21 40.15
C CYS A 5 52.94 -13.12 39.27
N VAL A 6 52.20 -12.02 39.00
CA VAL A 6 52.41 -10.64 39.55
C VAL A 6 51.60 -9.62 38.72
N ASP A 7 50.90 -8.73 39.42
CA ASP A 7 50.07 -7.62 38.92
C ASP A 7 50.52 -6.31 39.62
N GLY A 8 50.39 -5.16 38.96
CA GLY A 8 50.72 -3.83 39.50
C GLY A 8 50.33 -2.74 38.51
N GLY A 9 49.89 -1.54 38.88
CA GLY A 9 49.59 -0.89 40.16
C GLY A 9 49.03 0.51 39.82
N ARG A 10 48.16 1.05 40.68
CA ARG A 10 47.76 2.48 40.69
C ARG A 10 48.65 3.21 41.71
N PRO A 11 48.76 4.55 41.68
CA PRO A 11 47.90 5.35 42.58
C PRO A 11 47.58 6.79 42.11
N ASN A 12 46.73 7.44 42.92
CA ASN A 12 46.28 8.83 42.90
C ASN A 12 46.82 9.51 44.18
N VAL A 13 47.08 10.83 44.21
CA VAL A 13 46.99 11.75 45.39
C VAL A 13 47.51 13.17 45.02
N GLN A 14 46.85 14.17 45.61
CA GLN A 14 46.98 15.62 45.42
C GLN A 14 48.04 16.33 46.29
N ALA A 15 48.34 17.57 45.86
CA ALA A 15 48.66 18.80 46.62
C ALA A 15 50.10 19.07 47.09
N VAL A 16 50.58 20.30 46.83
CA VAL A 16 51.01 21.33 47.81
C VAL A 16 51.54 22.59 47.08
N VAL A 17 51.25 23.75 47.67
CA VAL A 17 51.54 25.14 47.24
C VAL A 17 52.88 25.65 47.81
N THR A 18 53.58 26.54 47.10
CA THR A 18 54.50 27.64 47.53
C THR A 18 55.13 28.23 46.25
N GLY A 19 55.50 29.49 46.06
CA GLY A 19 55.60 30.76 46.78
C GLY A 19 56.34 31.73 45.82
N GLY A 20 55.96 33.01 45.74
CA GLY A 20 56.37 33.93 44.65
C GLY A 20 57.66 34.74 44.89
N ARG A 21 58.02 35.61 43.91
CA ARG A 21 58.70 36.90 44.13
C ARG A 21 58.65 37.84 42.91
N LYS A 22 58.59 39.14 43.26
CA LYS A 22 58.41 40.37 42.48
C LYS A 22 59.58 40.75 41.55
N ALA A 23 59.29 41.60 40.55
CA ALA A 23 60.12 42.74 40.16
C ALA A 23 59.22 43.90 39.65
N GLU A 24 59.46 45.10 40.17
CA GLU A 24 58.76 46.36 39.87
C GLU A 24 59.57 47.23 38.90
N GLY A 25 58.87 48.00 38.05
CA GLY A 25 59.21 49.38 37.65
C GLY A 25 60.08 49.61 36.40
N MET A 26 59.51 50.28 35.37
CA MET A 26 60.07 51.50 34.75
C MET A 26 59.09 52.11 33.71
N ALA A 27 59.18 53.43 33.58
CA ALA A 27 58.29 54.38 32.92
C ALA A 27 58.12 54.32 31.39
N GLY A 28 56.97 54.82 30.93
CA GLY A 28 56.87 55.80 29.84
C GLY A 28 56.71 55.27 28.41
N ARG A 29 55.51 55.47 27.84
CA ARG A 29 55.28 56.20 26.57
C ARG A 29 53.83 56.08 26.10
N THR A 30 53.25 57.23 25.83
CA THR A 30 51.99 57.46 25.13
C THR A 30 52.10 57.04 23.65
N GLY A 31 51.10 56.32 23.14
CA GLY A 31 50.95 55.92 21.74
C GLY A 31 49.48 55.52 21.47
N PRO A 32 48.95 55.75 20.26
CA PRO A 32 47.55 56.09 20.05
C PRO A 32 46.61 54.88 20.15
N GLU A 33 45.39 55.13 20.64
CA GLU A 33 44.30 54.15 20.64
C GLU A 33 43.99 53.69 19.21
N HIS A 34 44.29 52.43 18.93
CA HIS A 34 43.84 51.73 17.72
C HIS A 34 42.35 51.38 17.92
N PRO A 35 41.43 51.76 17.01
CA PRO A 35 40.03 51.37 17.13
C PRO A 35 39.94 49.85 17.03
N LEU A 36 39.37 49.20 18.05
CA LEU A 36 38.99 47.79 18.01
C LEU A 36 38.12 47.56 16.77
N ALA A 37 38.69 46.90 15.77
CA ALA A 37 37.94 46.41 14.62
C ALA A 37 36.83 45.49 15.16
N ARG A 38 35.57 45.94 15.03
CA ARG A 38 34.40 45.09 15.28
C ARG A 38 34.53 43.88 14.36
N GLU A 39 34.60 42.68 14.95
CA GLU A 39 34.46 41.46 14.18
C GLU A 39 33.15 41.52 13.38
N PRO A 40 33.15 41.17 12.09
CA PRO A 40 31.92 41.10 11.32
C PRO A 40 31.04 40.02 11.93
N GLY A 41 29.88 40.43 12.45
CA GLY A 41 28.86 39.52 12.97
C GLY A 41 28.48 38.45 11.94
N PRO A 42 28.05 37.26 12.38
CA PRO A 42 27.77 36.14 11.48
C PRO A 42 26.78 36.57 10.38
N PRO A 43 26.97 36.13 9.13
CA PRO A 43 26.14 36.58 8.01
C PRO A 43 24.67 36.27 8.30
N ALA A 44 23.82 37.28 8.11
CA ALA A 44 22.38 37.15 8.28
C ALA A 44 21.84 36.05 7.36
N VAL A 45 21.35 34.96 7.95
CA VAL A 45 20.76 33.84 7.21
C VAL A 45 19.53 34.36 6.46
N PRO A 46 19.50 34.29 5.11
CA PRO A 46 18.36 34.78 4.35
C PRO A 46 17.10 34.01 4.74
N ARG A 47 16.05 34.73 5.14
CA ARG A 47 14.73 34.15 5.43
C ARG A 47 14.18 33.52 4.14
N PRO A 48 13.84 32.22 4.12
CA PRO A 48 13.40 31.56 2.90
C PRO A 48 12.02 32.10 2.44
N PRO A 49 11.76 32.13 1.12
CA PRO A 49 10.51 32.63 0.56
C PRO A 49 9.29 31.81 1.02
N PRO A 50 8.07 32.39 1.04
CA PRO A 50 6.85 31.81 1.64
C PRO A 50 6.44 30.45 1.04
N THR A 51 6.86 30.13 -0.20
CA THR A 51 6.60 28.85 -0.87
C THR A 51 7.34 27.65 -0.25
N ARG A 52 8.42 27.88 0.51
CA ARG A 52 9.14 26.82 1.25
C ARG A 52 8.45 26.43 2.57
N ARG A 53 7.51 27.23 3.08
CA ARG A 53 6.85 26.99 4.38
C ARG A 53 5.90 25.79 4.31
N TRP A 54 5.11 25.67 3.25
CA TRP A 54 4.13 24.59 3.05
C TRP A 54 4.77 23.20 2.92
N ARG A 55 5.95 23.10 2.29
CA ARG A 55 6.72 21.84 2.18
C ARG A 55 7.23 21.30 3.52
N ARG A 56 7.38 22.16 4.53
CA ARG A 56 7.83 21.76 5.89
C ARG A 56 6.67 21.29 6.77
N VAL A 57 5.47 21.83 6.55
CA VAL A 57 4.26 21.46 7.30
C VAL A 57 3.56 20.22 6.72
N LEU A 58 3.77 19.91 5.43
CA LEU A 58 3.15 18.77 4.74
C LEU A 58 3.37 17.40 5.43
N PRO A 59 4.57 17.06 5.95
CA PRO A 59 4.80 15.83 6.70
C PRO A 59 4.07 15.78 8.05
N GLU A 60 3.80 16.93 8.66
CA GLU A 60 3.06 17.07 9.90
C GLU A 60 1.55 16.94 9.65
N VAL A 61 1.05 17.60 8.60
CA VAL A 61 -0.34 17.49 8.10
C VAL A 61 -0.67 16.05 7.73
N THR A 62 0.23 15.37 7.01
CA THR A 62 -0.02 13.99 6.56
C THR A 62 -0.03 13.00 7.73
N ARG A 63 0.90 13.09 8.68
CA ARG A 63 0.86 12.23 9.89
C ARG A 63 -0.37 12.49 10.74
N PHE A 64 -0.73 13.76 10.90
CA PHE A 64 -1.94 14.16 11.60
C PHE A 64 -3.23 13.70 10.89
N ALA A 65 -3.28 13.79 9.56
CA ALA A 65 -4.40 13.30 8.77
C ALA A 65 -4.54 11.79 8.90
N VAL A 66 -3.44 11.04 8.97
CA VAL A 66 -3.48 9.58 9.13
C VAL A 66 -3.90 9.17 10.54
N SER A 67 -3.38 9.82 11.59
CA SER A 67 -3.84 9.55 12.96
C SER A 67 -5.30 9.95 13.14
N GLY A 68 -5.71 11.06 12.53
CA GLY A 68 -7.09 11.52 12.48
C GLY A 68 -8.03 10.58 11.73
N ALA A 69 -7.61 10.05 10.58
CA ALA A 69 -8.38 9.07 9.83
C ALA A 69 -8.54 7.77 10.62
N ALA A 70 -7.50 7.30 11.32
CA ALA A 70 -7.59 6.13 12.18
C ALA A 70 -8.55 6.35 13.35
N ALA A 71 -8.50 7.52 13.99
CA ALA A 71 -9.42 7.91 15.05
C ALA A 71 -10.88 7.98 14.55
N TYR A 72 -11.09 8.56 13.36
CA TYR A 72 -12.38 8.63 12.71
C TYR A 72 -12.97 7.25 12.38
N LEU A 73 -12.17 6.35 11.80
CA LEU A 73 -12.62 4.98 11.51
C LEU A 73 -12.96 4.23 12.79
N THR A 74 -12.22 4.48 13.87
CA THR A 74 -12.51 3.92 15.20
C THR A 74 -13.81 4.47 15.76
N GLU A 75 -14.06 5.76 15.61
CA GLU A 75 -15.27 6.42 16.08
C GLU A 75 -16.50 5.92 15.30
N VAL A 76 -16.43 5.87 13.97
CA VAL A 76 -17.51 5.35 13.12
C VAL A 76 -17.77 3.86 13.38
N GLY A 77 -16.71 3.04 13.48
CA GLY A 77 -16.84 1.62 13.74
C GLY A 77 -17.44 1.33 15.12
N THR A 78 -16.92 2.00 16.16
CA THR A 78 -17.40 1.83 17.54
C THR A 78 -18.82 2.35 17.72
N PHE A 79 -19.17 3.48 17.10
CA PHE A 79 -20.52 4.06 17.17
C PHE A 79 -21.58 3.08 16.63
N ASN A 80 -21.31 2.53 15.44
CA ASN A 80 -22.25 1.61 14.80
C ASN A 80 -22.27 0.24 15.48
N LEU A 81 -21.13 -0.24 15.99
CA LEU A 81 -21.08 -1.46 16.80
C LEU A 81 -21.97 -1.33 18.04
N PHE A 82 -21.88 -0.20 18.75
CA PHE A 82 -22.66 0.03 19.96
C PHE A 82 -24.16 0.20 19.68
N LEU A 83 -24.53 0.82 18.56
CA LEU A 83 -25.93 0.84 18.12
C LEU A 83 -26.49 -0.57 17.84
N VAL A 84 -25.71 -1.46 17.22
CA VAL A 84 -26.12 -2.85 16.96
C VAL A 84 -26.23 -3.67 18.25
N LEU A 85 -25.42 -3.36 19.27
CA LEU A 85 -25.51 -3.96 20.60
C LEU A 85 -26.65 -3.38 21.46
N GLY A 86 -27.50 -2.51 20.90
CA GLY A 86 -28.66 -1.94 21.58
C GLY A 86 -28.33 -0.79 22.55
N LEU A 87 -27.11 -0.25 22.51
CA LEU A 87 -26.76 0.94 23.30
C LEU A 87 -27.45 2.17 22.68
N GLY A 88 -28.21 2.91 23.49
CA GLY A 88 -28.90 4.13 23.03
C GLY A 88 -27.94 5.11 22.35
N ALA A 89 -28.45 5.85 21.35
CA ALA A 89 -27.62 6.67 20.44
C ALA A 89 -26.71 7.68 21.16
N ALA A 90 -27.16 8.24 22.28
CA ALA A 90 -26.36 9.15 23.11
C ALA A 90 -25.16 8.45 23.75
N LEU A 91 -25.36 7.25 24.32
CA LEU A 91 -24.31 6.49 25.01
C LEU A 91 -23.31 5.90 24.01
N SER A 92 -23.81 5.42 22.87
CA SER A 92 -23.00 4.96 21.73
C SER A 92 -22.10 6.08 21.19
N SER A 93 -22.65 7.29 21.02
CA SER A 93 -21.91 8.48 20.55
C SER A 93 -20.82 8.90 21.53
N LEU A 94 -21.13 8.93 22.83
CA LEU A 94 -20.17 9.33 23.86
C LEU A 94 -19.00 8.34 23.94
N SER A 95 -19.31 7.05 23.89
CA SER A 95 -18.33 5.97 24.03
C SER A 95 -17.45 5.84 22.78
N SER A 96 -18.02 6.03 21.58
CA SER A 96 -17.26 6.04 20.33
C SER A 96 -16.34 7.26 20.21
N ALA A 97 -16.80 8.43 20.63
CA ALA A 97 -16.00 9.65 20.65
C ALA A 97 -14.82 9.53 21.63
N ALA A 98 -15.03 8.90 22.79
CA ALA A 98 -13.96 8.59 23.73
C ALA A 98 -12.91 7.65 23.11
N ALA A 99 -13.34 6.57 22.46
CA ALA A 99 -12.45 5.61 21.79
C ALA A 99 -11.64 6.28 20.65
N GLY A 100 -12.30 7.06 19.79
CA GLY A 100 -11.64 7.82 18.73
C GLY A 100 -10.62 8.83 19.28
N THR A 101 -10.96 9.50 20.38
CA THR A 101 -10.06 10.45 21.06
C THR A 101 -8.80 9.78 21.60
N VAL A 102 -8.91 8.58 22.17
CA VAL A 102 -7.76 7.80 22.65
C VAL A 102 -6.85 7.42 21.48
N VAL A 103 -7.42 6.97 20.36
CA VAL A 103 -6.66 6.63 19.14
C VAL A 103 -5.97 7.86 18.55
N ALA A 104 -6.67 9.00 18.50
CA ALA A 104 -6.10 10.28 18.08
C ALA A 104 -4.96 10.72 18.99
N TYR A 105 -5.09 10.56 20.32
CA TYR A 105 -4.04 10.86 21.29
C TYR A 105 -2.80 10.01 21.05
N VAL A 106 -2.97 8.69 20.97
CA VAL A 106 -1.85 7.75 20.80
C VAL A 106 -1.14 8.00 19.47
N GLY A 107 -1.90 8.17 18.39
CA GLY A 107 -1.37 8.49 17.07
C GLY A 107 -0.60 9.81 17.07
N ASN A 108 -1.17 10.86 17.67
CA ASN A 108 -0.51 12.16 17.69
C ASN A 108 0.70 12.22 18.63
N ARG A 109 0.63 11.61 19.82
CA ARG A 109 1.70 11.65 20.83
C ARG A 109 2.91 10.80 20.46
N TYR A 110 2.69 9.58 19.95
CA TYR A 110 3.74 8.59 19.73
C TYR A 110 4.19 8.48 18.27
N TRP A 111 3.52 9.17 17.35
CA TRP A 111 3.86 9.18 15.93
C TRP A 111 3.94 10.58 15.32
N THR A 112 2.89 11.40 15.38
CA THR A 112 2.89 12.75 14.76
C THR A 112 3.91 13.67 15.43
N TYR A 113 3.95 13.69 16.77
CA TYR A 113 4.78 14.60 17.59
C TYR A 113 5.83 13.85 18.43
N ARG A 114 6.30 12.69 17.94
CA ARG A 114 7.16 11.75 18.68
C ARG A 114 8.45 12.35 19.28
N GLY A 115 8.93 13.48 18.74
CA GLY A 115 10.13 14.20 19.21
C GLY A 115 9.86 15.50 19.99
N ARG A 116 8.60 15.89 20.24
CA ARG A 116 8.29 17.11 21.00
C ARG A 116 8.15 16.79 22.50
N PRO A 117 8.76 17.57 23.40
CA PRO A 117 8.68 17.31 24.84
C PRO A 117 7.23 17.45 25.33
N PHE A 118 6.69 16.36 25.86
CA PHE A 118 5.41 16.34 26.57
C PHE A 118 5.71 16.19 28.05
N GLY A 119 5.72 17.30 28.78
CA GLY A 119 5.87 17.29 30.25
C GLY A 119 4.62 16.69 30.90
N ARG A 120 4.76 16.13 32.11
CA ARG A 120 3.66 15.61 32.95
C ARG A 120 2.78 16.74 33.54
N ASP A 121 2.61 17.85 32.80
CA ASP A 121 1.88 19.02 33.28
C ASP A 121 0.37 18.82 33.04
N GLY A 122 -0.43 18.80 34.11
CA GLY A 122 -1.89 18.63 34.04
C GLY A 122 -2.58 19.64 33.11
N ARG A 123 -1.98 20.83 32.94
CA ARG A 123 -2.45 21.88 32.01
C ARG A 123 -2.49 21.41 30.55
N ARG A 124 -1.55 20.57 30.10
CA ARG A 124 -1.50 20.07 28.72
C ARG A 124 -2.52 18.97 28.46
N ILE A 125 -2.83 18.18 29.49
CA ILE A 125 -3.91 17.18 29.46
C ILE A 125 -5.27 17.91 29.42
N ALA A 126 -5.46 18.94 30.25
CA ALA A 126 -6.67 19.77 30.23
C ALA A 126 -6.90 20.45 28.86
N LEU A 127 -5.86 21.01 28.25
CA LEU A 127 -5.90 21.58 26.89
C LEU A 127 -6.26 20.52 25.83
N PHE A 128 -5.73 19.30 25.95
CA PHE A 128 -6.07 18.21 25.04
C PHE A 128 -7.55 17.80 25.16
N CYS A 129 -8.07 17.66 26.39
CA CYS A 129 -9.48 17.38 26.62
C CYS A 129 -10.37 18.51 26.09
N ALA A 130 -10.04 19.77 26.36
CA ALA A 130 -10.78 20.93 25.88
C ALA A 130 -10.87 20.98 24.34
N VAL A 131 -9.77 20.74 23.64
CA VAL A 131 -9.75 20.71 22.16
C VAL A 131 -10.61 19.56 21.61
N ASN A 132 -10.66 18.41 22.26
CA ASN A 132 -11.51 17.30 21.82
C ASN A 132 -13.00 17.55 22.07
N VAL A 133 -13.35 18.15 23.22
CA VAL A 133 -14.72 18.58 23.53
C VAL A 133 -15.19 19.66 22.54
N LEU A 134 -14.35 20.65 22.25
CA LEU A 134 -14.66 21.67 21.23
C LEU A 134 -14.80 21.06 19.83
N GLY A 135 -13.93 20.11 19.48
CA GLY A 135 -14.05 19.36 18.22
C GLY A 135 -15.35 18.57 18.11
N ALA A 136 -15.81 17.96 19.20
CA ALA A 136 -17.12 17.30 19.26
C ALA A 136 -18.27 18.31 19.13
N GLY A 137 -18.15 19.48 19.79
CA GLY A 137 -19.08 20.59 19.64
C GLY A 137 -19.22 21.06 18.19
N ILE A 138 -18.12 21.14 17.42
CA ILE A 138 -18.15 21.47 15.99
C ILE A 138 -18.94 20.43 15.20
N THR A 139 -18.71 19.14 15.43
CA THR A 139 -19.43 18.07 14.72
C THR A 139 -20.93 18.10 15.01
N THR A 140 -21.30 18.31 16.28
CA THR A 140 -22.71 18.38 16.72
C THR A 140 -23.37 19.65 16.20
N GLY A 141 -22.68 20.80 16.24
CA GLY A 141 -23.16 22.07 15.71
C GLY A 141 -23.49 21.99 14.22
N CYS A 142 -22.70 21.28 13.42
CA CYS A 142 -23.02 21.06 12.00
C CYS A 142 -24.31 20.27 11.80
N VAL A 143 -24.62 19.31 12.68
CA VAL A 143 -25.89 18.55 12.63
C VAL A 143 -27.07 19.44 13.01
N VAL A 144 -26.92 20.22 14.08
CA VAL A 144 -27.93 21.20 14.54
C VAL A 144 -28.22 22.22 13.44
N VAL A 145 -27.20 22.80 12.80
CA VAL A 145 -27.38 23.74 11.69
C VAL A 145 -28.07 23.05 10.49
N SER A 146 -27.67 21.82 10.14
CA SER A 146 -28.33 21.07 9.07
C SER A 146 -29.81 20.80 9.35
N HIS A 147 -30.16 20.48 10.60
CA HIS A 147 -31.50 20.10 10.99
C HIS A 147 -32.41 21.32 11.26
N ASP A 148 -31.93 22.28 12.04
CA ASP A 148 -32.74 23.37 12.62
C ASP A 148 -32.67 24.67 11.79
N VAL A 149 -31.62 24.87 10.98
CA VAL A 149 -31.47 26.06 10.12
C VAL A 149 -31.84 25.74 8.67
N PHE A 150 -31.36 24.61 8.15
CA PHE A 150 -31.62 24.21 6.76
C PHE A 150 -32.85 23.31 6.59
N GLY A 151 -33.51 22.90 7.68
CA GLY A 151 -34.72 22.06 7.63
C GLY A 151 -34.49 20.67 7.00
N LEU A 152 -33.24 20.21 6.95
CA LEU A 152 -32.89 18.95 6.30
C LEU A 152 -33.14 17.79 7.27
N HIS A 153 -34.37 17.29 7.26
CA HIS A 153 -34.78 16.14 8.06
C HIS A 153 -34.47 14.83 7.31
N GLY A 154 -33.61 13.99 7.89
CA GLY A 154 -33.30 12.67 7.34
C GLY A 154 -31.94 12.13 7.74
N ALA A 155 -31.83 10.79 7.82
CA ALA A 155 -30.60 10.10 8.20
C ALA A 155 -29.42 10.40 7.26
N VAL A 156 -29.69 10.69 5.98
CA VAL A 156 -28.66 11.05 4.99
C VAL A 156 -28.08 12.44 5.28
N ALA A 157 -28.93 13.44 5.50
CA ALA A 157 -28.51 14.81 5.81
C ALA A 157 -27.73 14.86 7.13
N ALA A 158 -28.21 14.18 8.17
CA ALA A 158 -27.52 14.07 9.45
C ALA A 158 -26.13 13.41 9.33
N ASN A 159 -26.01 12.37 8.50
CA ASN A 159 -24.73 11.69 8.27
C ASN A 159 -23.75 12.57 7.47
N VAL A 160 -24.21 13.27 6.43
CA VAL A 160 -23.34 14.17 5.65
C VAL A 160 -22.88 15.35 6.52
N ALA A 161 -23.81 15.98 7.25
CA ALA A 161 -23.52 17.10 8.13
C ALA A 161 -22.56 16.73 9.25
N ARG A 162 -22.76 15.57 9.90
CA ARG A 162 -21.88 15.10 10.99
C ARG A 162 -20.54 14.57 10.49
N ASN A 163 -20.60 13.58 9.58
CA ASN A 163 -19.47 12.71 9.29
C ASN A 163 -18.61 13.20 8.12
N ALA A 164 -19.14 14.06 7.25
CA ALA A 164 -18.36 14.70 6.20
C ALA A 164 -17.99 16.14 6.59
N VAL A 165 -18.97 17.03 6.74
CA VAL A 165 -18.72 18.47 6.95
C VAL A 165 -18.21 18.75 8.36
N GLY A 166 -18.95 18.34 9.38
CA GLY A 166 -18.58 18.55 10.77
C GLY A 166 -17.26 17.89 11.13
N MET A 167 -17.02 16.68 10.64
CA MET A 167 -15.76 15.98 10.87
C MET A 167 -14.58 16.65 10.16
N ALA A 168 -14.74 17.10 8.92
CA ALA A 168 -13.68 17.84 8.21
C ALA A 168 -13.31 19.13 8.95
N LEU A 169 -14.31 19.90 9.41
CA LEU A 169 -14.09 21.13 10.18
C LEU A 169 -13.44 20.85 11.53
N ALA A 170 -13.92 19.84 12.27
CA ALA A 170 -13.33 19.44 13.55
C ALA A 170 -11.89 18.94 13.39
N MET A 171 -11.57 18.27 12.28
CA MET A 171 -10.22 17.82 11.96
C MET A 171 -9.26 18.98 11.65
N VAL A 172 -9.72 19.98 10.89
CA VAL A 172 -8.95 21.21 10.64
C VAL A 172 -8.69 21.96 11.94
N PHE A 173 -9.72 22.11 12.79
CA PHE A 173 -9.61 22.72 14.10
C PHE A 173 -8.62 21.97 15.01
N ARG A 174 -8.76 20.64 15.13
CA ARG A 174 -7.85 19.80 15.93
C ARG A 174 -6.41 19.88 15.42
N PHE A 175 -6.20 19.94 14.10
CA PHE A 175 -4.86 20.11 13.52
C PHE A 175 -4.22 21.42 13.99
N TRP A 176 -4.95 22.51 13.84
CA TRP A 176 -4.50 23.84 14.21
C TRP A 176 -4.24 23.96 15.72
N ALA A 177 -5.18 23.50 16.54
CA ALA A 177 -5.09 23.58 18.00
C ALA A 177 -3.96 22.71 18.57
N TYR A 178 -3.77 21.49 18.05
CA TYR A 178 -2.68 20.62 18.52
C TYR A 178 -1.31 21.15 18.14
N ARG A 179 -1.17 21.70 16.93
CA ARG A 179 0.09 22.27 16.46
C ARG A 179 0.47 23.55 17.21
N THR A 180 -0.52 24.36 17.59
CA THR A 180 -0.30 25.68 18.17
C THR A 180 -0.17 25.63 19.68
N TRP A 181 -1.00 24.82 20.37
CA TRP A 181 -1.11 24.87 21.83
C TRP A 181 -0.71 23.57 22.54
N VAL A 182 -0.92 22.40 21.94
CA VAL A 182 -0.66 21.10 22.61
C VAL A 182 0.77 20.60 22.38
N PHE A 183 1.33 20.81 21.19
CA PHE A 183 2.66 20.32 20.81
C PHE A 183 3.49 21.39 20.05
N PRO A 184 3.97 22.46 20.69
CA PRO A 184 4.78 23.48 20.01
C PRO A 184 6.17 22.96 19.58
N ALA A 185 6.68 23.41 18.42
CA ALA A 185 8.02 23.04 17.90
C ALA A 185 9.13 23.94 18.49
N ARG A 186 10.33 23.38 18.74
CA ARG A 186 11.55 24.15 19.09
C ARG A 186 12.33 24.56 17.82
N PRO A 187 13.00 25.72 17.79
CA PRO A 187 13.85 26.12 16.65
C PRO A 187 15.17 25.31 16.65
N GLY A 188 15.50 24.61 15.56
CA GLY A 188 16.89 24.12 15.31
C GLY A 188 17.10 22.73 14.65
N GLU A 189 16.12 21.82 14.66
CA GLU A 189 16.39 20.37 14.47
C GLU A 189 16.00 19.79 13.08
N GLU A 190 15.99 20.59 12.01
CA GLU A 190 15.49 20.16 10.67
C GLU A 190 16.56 19.63 9.69
N ALA A 191 17.84 19.47 10.08
CA ALA A 191 18.90 19.01 9.19
C ALA A 191 19.32 17.56 9.45
N GLY A 192 18.70 16.57 8.78
CA GLY A 192 19.27 15.21 8.74
C GLY A 192 18.29 14.06 8.47
N LEU A 193 17.95 13.82 7.21
CA LEU A 193 17.51 12.49 6.75
C LEU A 193 18.25 12.16 5.44
N PRO A 194 19.00 11.06 5.36
CA PRO A 194 19.80 10.76 4.17
C PRO A 194 18.91 10.43 2.97
N ALA A 195 19.18 11.10 1.86
CA ALA A 195 18.67 10.76 0.55
C ALA A 195 19.43 9.54 0.01
N VAL A 196 18.71 8.50 -0.39
CA VAL A 196 19.28 7.40 -1.20
C VAL A 196 19.67 8.01 -2.54
N ARG A 197 20.98 8.19 -2.78
CA ARG A 197 21.50 8.65 -4.07
C ARG A 197 21.64 7.46 -5.02
N GLY A 198 21.18 7.63 -6.25
CA GLY A 198 21.42 6.69 -7.34
C GLY A 198 22.91 6.65 -7.69
N GLY A 199 23.56 5.54 -7.38
CA GLY A 199 24.91 5.22 -7.82
C GLY A 199 24.87 4.11 -8.88
N SER A 200 25.24 4.44 -10.10
CA SER A 200 25.62 3.49 -11.15
C SER A 200 27.08 3.09 -10.93
N GLY A 201 27.29 1.88 -10.39
CA GLY A 201 28.58 1.19 -10.26
C GLY A 201 28.33 -0.32 -10.11
N PRO A 202 29.32 -1.20 -10.39
CA PRO A 202 29.09 -2.64 -10.53
C PRO A 202 28.64 -3.24 -9.20
N ARG A 203 27.42 -3.79 -9.16
CA ARG A 203 26.82 -4.40 -7.97
C ARG A 203 27.45 -5.77 -7.71
N ALA A 204 28.41 -5.82 -6.79
CA ALA A 204 28.95 -7.07 -6.25
C ALA A 204 27.89 -7.77 -5.38
N GLY A 205 27.64 -9.06 -5.67
CA GLY A 205 26.82 -9.97 -4.87
C GLY A 205 25.38 -10.16 -5.35
N ALA A 206 25.19 -10.73 -6.54
CA ALA A 206 23.90 -11.30 -6.93
C ALA A 206 23.44 -12.28 -5.84
N GLY A 207 22.29 -12.03 -5.21
CA GLY A 207 21.64 -13.05 -4.38
C GLY A 207 21.39 -14.25 -5.28
N THR A 208 21.95 -15.42 -4.92
CA THR A 208 21.78 -16.63 -5.72
C THR A 208 20.31 -17.02 -5.76
N TRP A 209 19.84 -17.60 -6.87
CA TRP A 209 18.44 -18.05 -7.00
C TRP A 209 17.96 -18.94 -5.83
N PRO A 210 18.78 -19.85 -5.27
CA PRO A 210 18.41 -20.60 -4.06
C PRO A 210 18.00 -19.72 -2.88
N ALA A 211 18.72 -18.62 -2.64
CA ALA A 211 18.37 -17.68 -1.56
C ALA A 211 17.04 -16.96 -1.84
N ALA A 212 16.77 -16.61 -3.10
CA ALA A 212 15.51 -15.99 -3.51
C ALA A 212 14.31 -16.95 -3.33
N PHE A 213 14.46 -18.21 -3.72
CA PHE A 213 13.45 -19.24 -3.46
C PHE A 213 13.28 -19.52 -1.97
N GLY A 214 14.37 -19.58 -1.20
CA GLY A 214 14.32 -19.70 0.26
C GLY A 214 13.61 -18.53 0.95
N ALA A 215 13.68 -17.32 0.40
CA ALA A 215 12.93 -16.17 0.89
C ALA A 215 11.44 -16.20 0.50
N ALA A 216 11.10 -16.85 -0.63
CA ALA A 216 9.74 -16.91 -1.16
C ALA A 216 8.93 -18.10 -0.65
N ALA A 217 9.57 -19.23 -0.34
CA ALA A 217 8.90 -20.45 0.14
C ALA A 217 8.07 -20.24 1.42
N PRO A 218 8.59 -19.60 2.50
CA PRO A 218 7.81 -19.42 3.72
C PRO A 218 6.50 -18.62 3.54
N PRO A 219 6.48 -17.42 2.92
CA PRO A 219 5.24 -16.70 2.68
C PRO A 219 4.30 -17.41 1.69
N TRP A 220 4.85 -18.14 0.71
CA TRP A 220 4.07 -18.96 -0.21
C TRP A 220 3.35 -20.10 0.52
N LEU A 221 4.04 -20.84 1.40
CA LEU A 221 3.44 -21.87 2.26
C LEU A 221 2.39 -21.27 3.19
N ALA A 222 2.68 -20.11 3.79
CA ALA A 222 1.73 -19.41 4.66
C ALA A 222 0.45 -19.02 3.92
N ALA A 223 0.53 -18.54 2.68
CA ALA A 223 -0.63 -18.23 1.87
C ALA A 223 -1.50 -19.47 1.60
N HIS A 224 -0.88 -20.62 1.29
CA HIS A 224 -1.60 -21.88 1.08
C HIS A 224 -2.28 -22.36 2.36
N ALA A 225 -1.58 -22.30 3.50
CA ALA A 225 -2.14 -22.65 4.80
C ALA A 225 -3.34 -21.75 5.15
N LEU A 226 -3.24 -20.43 4.95
CA LEU A 226 -4.33 -19.50 5.22
C LEU A 226 -5.52 -19.69 4.27
N VAL A 227 -5.29 -20.06 3.00
CA VAL A 227 -6.40 -20.42 2.09
C VAL A 227 -7.08 -21.71 2.52
N ALA A 228 -6.33 -22.72 2.98
CA ALA A 228 -6.90 -23.94 3.54
C ALA A 228 -7.73 -23.65 4.81
N VAL A 229 -7.23 -22.80 5.70
CA VAL A 229 -7.98 -22.31 6.87
C VAL A 229 -9.23 -21.57 6.45
N ALA A 230 -9.14 -20.64 5.50
CA ALA A 230 -10.28 -19.88 5.00
C ALA A 230 -11.36 -20.79 4.38
N LEU A 231 -10.95 -21.82 3.65
CA LEU A 231 -11.87 -22.81 3.09
C LEU A 231 -12.54 -23.63 4.21
N GLY A 232 -11.79 -24.09 5.21
CA GLY A 232 -12.33 -24.79 6.38
C GLY A 232 -13.32 -23.94 7.16
N LEU A 233 -13.00 -22.66 7.40
CA LEU A 233 -13.91 -21.71 8.04
C LEU A 233 -15.20 -21.52 7.22
N ALA A 234 -15.09 -21.43 5.89
CA ALA A 234 -16.25 -21.30 5.01
C ALA A 234 -17.14 -22.56 5.05
N TRP A 235 -16.55 -23.75 5.12
CA TRP A 235 -17.27 -25.01 5.32
C TRP A 235 -18.01 -25.04 6.67
N CYS A 236 -17.35 -24.69 7.76
CA CYS A 236 -17.98 -24.64 9.09
C CYS A 236 -19.12 -23.61 9.16
N ALA A 237 -18.97 -22.49 8.43
CA ALA A 237 -19.97 -21.43 8.39
C ALA A 237 -21.13 -21.69 7.41
N GLN A 238 -21.08 -22.75 6.58
CA GLN A 238 -22.00 -22.96 5.46
C GLN A 238 -23.49 -22.95 5.87
N GLY A 239 -23.84 -23.46 7.05
CA GLY A 239 -25.22 -23.45 7.57
C GLY A 239 -25.73 -22.08 8.05
N HIS A 240 -24.84 -21.10 8.21
CA HIS A 240 -25.15 -19.75 8.69
C HIS A 240 -25.00 -18.68 7.58
N LEU A 241 -24.48 -19.07 6.41
CA LEU A 241 -24.31 -18.16 5.29
C LEU A 241 -25.61 -18.09 4.49
N PRO A 242 -26.12 -16.89 4.17
CA PRO A 242 -27.35 -16.75 3.39
C PRO A 242 -27.14 -17.37 2.00
N GLU A 243 -28.09 -18.20 1.56
CA GLU A 243 -28.10 -18.87 0.25
C GLU A 243 -28.20 -17.85 -0.90
N THR A 244 -27.10 -17.15 -1.19
CA THR A 244 -27.12 -15.95 -2.04
C THR A 244 -26.46 -16.16 -3.41
N GLY A 245 -26.04 -17.38 -3.77
CA GLY A 245 -25.53 -17.64 -5.12
C GLY A 245 -25.09 -19.08 -5.44
N ALA A 246 -24.65 -19.26 -6.69
CA ALA A 246 -24.14 -20.51 -7.26
C ALA A 246 -22.76 -20.96 -6.70
N VAL A 247 -22.11 -20.11 -5.90
CA VAL A 247 -20.81 -20.38 -5.28
C VAL A 247 -21.00 -21.02 -3.92
N ARG A 248 -20.37 -22.18 -3.69
CA ARG A 248 -20.41 -22.92 -2.43
C ARG A 248 -18.99 -23.31 -1.99
N PRO A 249 -18.73 -23.49 -0.68
CA PRO A 249 -17.45 -24.03 -0.20
C PRO A 249 -17.05 -25.36 -0.85
N SER A 250 -18.04 -26.17 -1.26
CA SER A 250 -17.83 -27.40 -2.03
C SER A 250 -17.18 -27.21 -3.41
N SER A 251 -17.17 -25.99 -3.94
CA SER A 251 -16.43 -25.65 -5.18
C SER A 251 -14.91 -25.65 -4.96
N GLY A 252 -14.46 -25.67 -3.71
CA GLY A 252 -13.04 -25.68 -3.34
C GLY A 252 -12.26 -24.52 -3.98
N LEU A 253 -11.07 -24.82 -4.48
CA LEU A 253 -10.17 -23.83 -5.09
C LEU A 253 -10.59 -23.40 -6.51
N LEU A 254 -11.66 -24.00 -7.08
CA LEU A 254 -12.20 -23.66 -8.40
C LEU A 254 -13.31 -22.60 -8.37
N VAL A 255 -13.46 -21.90 -7.26
CA VAL A 255 -14.44 -20.83 -7.13
C VAL A 255 -14.23 -19.70 -8.15
N TRP A 256 -15.33 -19.06 -8.59
CA TRP A 256 -15.32 -17.87 -9.45
C TRP A 256 -14.58 -18.04 -10.80
N ASP A 257 -13.55 -17.23 -11.10
CA ASP A 257 -12.86 -17.23 -12.40
C ASP A 257 -12.07 -18.53 -12.64
N SER A 258 -11.67 -19.24 -11.58
CA SER A 258 -10.94 -20.52 -11.70
C SER A 258 -11.71 -21.56 -12.52
N ALA A 259 -13.04 -21.62 -12.34
CA ALA A 259 -13.89 -22.52 -13.11
C ALA A 259 -13.89 -22.19 -14.61
N TRP A 260 -13.85 -20.89 -14.96
CA TRP A 260 -13.74 -20.46 -16.35
C TRP A 260 -12.41 -20.85 -16.98
N TYR A 261 -11.29 -20.65 -16.28
CA TYR A 261 -9.97 -21.03 -16.79
C TYR A 261 -9.85 -22.55 -16.99
N ARG A 262 -10.39 -23.35 -16.06
CA ARG A 262 -10.48 -24.80 -16.24
C ARG A 262 -11.33 -25.17 -17.46
N SER A 263 -12.51 -24.56 -17.61
CA SER A 263 -13.41 -24.85 -18.74
C SER A 263 -12.78 -24.47 -20.07
N LEU A 264 -12.13 -23.32 -20.17
CA LEU A 264 -11.38 -22.88 -21.35
C LEU A 264 -10.23 -23.83 -21.68
N ALA A 265 -9.50 -24.32 -20.68
CA ALA A 265 -8.44 -25.30 -20.91
C ALA A 265 -8.98 -26.59 -21.52
N LEU A 266 -10.13 -27.09 -21.05
CA LEU A 266 -10.77 -28.32 -21.53
C LEU A 266 -11.45 -28.16 -22.89
N HIS A 267 -12.29 -27.13 -23.04
CA HIS A 267 -13.24 -27.01 -24.16
C HIS A 267 -12.88 -25.90 -25.15
N GLY A 268 -11.93 -25.02 -24.81
CA GLY A 268 -11.62 -23.84 -25.59
C GLY A 268 -12.69 -22.75 -25.46
N TYR A 269 -12.62 -21.76 -26.36
CA TYR A 269 -13.61 -20.67 -26.40
C TYR A 269 -14.90 -21.15 -27.05
N GLY A 270 -16.03 -20.85 -26.42
CA GLY A 270 -17.36 -21.13 -26.94
C GLY A 270 -17.74 -20.28 -28.17
N PRO A 271 -19.01 -20.28 -28.59
CA PRO A 271 -19.47 -19.53 -29.76
C PRO A 271 -19.20 -18.02 -29.63
N PRO A 272 -19.24 -17.23 -30.73
CA PRO A 272 -18.83 -15.84 -30.72
C PRO A 272 -19.54 -14.92 -29.70
N THR A 273 -20.77 -15.27 -29.30
CA THR A 273 -21.56 -14.58 -28.28
C THR A 273 -21.17 -14.91 -26.83
N SER A 274 -20.24 -15.85 -26.62
CA SER A 274 -19.85 -16.33 -25.30
C SER A 274 -19.12 -15.27 -24.49
N ALA A 275 -19.52 -15.11 -23.22
CA ALA A 275 -18.82 -14.27 -22.25
C ALA A 275 -17.38 -14.74 -21.95
N SER A 276 -17.00 -15.96 -22.36
CA SER A 276 -15.67 -16.52 -22.17
C SER A 276 -14.55 -15.71 -22.84
N VAL A 277 -14.88 -14.94 -23.90
CA VAL A 277 -13.93 -14.10 -24.65
C VAL A 277 -13.23 -13.03 -23.78
N ARG A 278 -13.79 -12.68 -22.61
CA ARG A 278 -13.15 -11.74 -21.66
C ARG A 278 -11.88 -12.30 -21.02
N PHE A 279 -11.74 -13.63 -20.98
CA PHE A 279 -10.58 -14.29 -20.42
C PHE A 279 -9.50 -14.42 -21.49
N PHE A 280 -8.31 -13.91 -21.21
CA PHE A 280 -7.19 -13.89 -22.13
C PHE A 280 -6.51 -15.28 -22.22
N PRO A 281 -5.89 -15.63 -23.35
CA PRO A 281 -5.69 -17.02 -23.74
C PRO A 281 -4.49 -17.72 -23.09
N LEU A 282 -3.51 -17.00 -22.54
CA LEU A 282 -2.24 -17.65 -22.15
C LEU A 282 -2.43 -18.70 -21.05
N LEU A 283 -3.15 -18.37 -19.97
CA LEU A 283 -3.35 -19.31 -18.87
C LEU A 283 -4.07 -20.59 -19.30
N PRO A 284 -5.26 -20.55 -19.94
CA PRO A 284 -5.95 -21.78 -20.32
C PRO A 284 -5.16 -22.61 -21.34
N LEU A 285 -4.41 -21.97 -22.25
CA LEU A 285 -3.50 -22.68 -23.16
C LEU A 285 -2.35 -23.35 -22.41
N ALA A 286 -1.71 -22.65 -21.47
CA ALA A 286 -0.64 -23.22 -20.66
C ALA A 286 -1.13 -24.40 -19.80
N VAL A 287 -2.35 -24.31 -19.26
CA VAL A 287 -2.98 -25.42 -18.52
C VAL A 287 -3.26 -26.61 -19.42
N ARG A 288 -3.77 -26.39 -20.64
CA ARG A 288 -4.00 -27.47 -21.62
C ARG A 288 -2.70 -28.20 -21.94
N VAL A 289 -1.63 -27.46 -22.23
CA VAL A 289 -0.31 -28.03 -22.51
C VAL A 289 0.23 -28.76 -21.29
N ALA A 290 0.17 -28.15 -20.09
CA ALA A 290 0.64 -28.79 -18.86
C ALA A 290 -0.13 -30.07 -18.54
N ALA A 291 -1.45 -30.09 -18.70
CA ALA A 291 -2.29 -31.28 -18.51
C ALA A 291 -1.94 -32.37 -19.51
N ALA A 292 -1.70 -32.03 -20.78
CA ALA A 292 -1.28 -33.00 -21.79
C ALA A 292 0.10 -33.61 -21.49
N LEU A 293 1.07 -32.78 -21.07
CA LEU A 293 2.44 -33.24 -20.77
C LEU A 293 2.53 -34.08 -19.49
N THR A 294 1.80 -33.68 -18.44
CA THR A 294 1.86 -34.34 -17.12
C THR A 294 0.83 -35.45 -16.95
N ARG A 295 -0.15 -35.55 -17.87
CA ARG A 295 -1.34 -36.39 -17.76
C ARG A 295 -2.20 -36.12 -16.52
N LEU A 296 -2.01 -34.96 -15.87
CA LEU A 296 -2.83 -34.54 -14.75
C LEU A 296 -4.21 -34.04 -15.22
N PRO A 297 -5.27 -34.20 -14.41
CA PRO A 297 -6.53 -33.52 -14.66
C PRO A 297 -6.33 -32.01 -14.82
N ALA A 298 -7.08 -31.36 -15.71
CA ALA A 298 -6.94 -29.92 -15.98
C ALA A 298 -7.04 -29.05 -14.71
N THR A 299 -7.85 -29.45 -13.73
CA THR A 299 -7.91 -28.82 -12.40
C THR A 299 -6.57 -28.84 -11.68
N ALA A 300 -5.93 -30.00 -11.59
CA ALA A 300 -4.65 -30.15 -10.92
C ALA A 300 -3.54 -29.40 -11.68
N ALA A 301 -3.52 -29.50 -13.01
CA ALA A 301 -2.58 -28.76 -13.85
C ALA A 301 -2.72 -27.24 -13.66
N LEU A 302 -3.95 -26.71 -13.59
CA LEU A 302 -4.21 -25.29 -13.31
C LEU A 302 -3.68 -24.86 -11.93
N LEU A 303 -4.04 -25.59 -10.88
CA LEU A 303 -3.64 -25.23 -9.51
C LEU A 303 -2.12 -25.34 -9.31
N VAL A 304 -1.49 -26.39 -9.82
CA VAL A 304 -0.04 -26.58 -9.74
C VAL A 304 0.69 -25.49 -10.53
N LEU A 305 0.23 -25.16 -11.74
CA LEU A 305 0.84 -24.11 -12.55
C LEU A 305 0.74 -22.74 -11.87
N CYS A 306 -0.45 -22.35 -11.41
CA CYS A 306 -0.65 -21.07 -10.72
C CYS A 306 0.19 -21.00 -9.44
N SER A 307 0.20 -22.07 -8.64
CA SER A 307 0.97 -22.15 -7.40
C SER A 307 2.48 -22.07 -7.65
N ALA A 308 3.00 -22.77 -8.68
CA ALA A 308 4.40 -22.67 -9.09
C ALA A 308 4.75 -21.24 -9.56
N CYS A 309 3.89 -20.63 -10.37
CA CYS A 309 4.08 -19.23 -10.79
C CYS A 309 4.05 -18.27 -9.60
N ALA A 310 3.26 -18.52 -8.55
CA ALA A 310 3.22 -17.68 -7.35
C ALA A 310 4.54 -17.74 -6.56
N LEU A 311 5.15 -18.92 -6.47
CA LEU A 311 6.47 -19.10 -5.86
C LEU A 311 7.56 -18.39 -6.67
N VAL A 312 7.57 -18.58 -7.99
CA VAL A 312 8.52 -17.91 -8.89
C VAL A 312 8.32 -16.39 -8.86
N TYR A 313 7.08 -15.91 -8.83
CA TYR A 313 6.76 -14.49 -8.65
C TYR A 313 7.43 -13.93 -7.39
N GLY A 314 7.28 -14.62 -6.24
CA GLY A 314 7.94 -14.22 -5.01
C GLY A 314 9.47 -14.21 -5.11
N ALA A 315 10.07 -15.23 -5.72
CA ALA A 315 11.52 -15.33 -5.88
C ALA A 315 12.10 -14.23 -6.81
N VAL A 316 11.48 -14.01 -7.97
CA VAL A 316 11.91 -12.95 -8.89
C VAL A 316 11.68 -11.56 -8.26
N LEU A 317 10.59 -11.39 -7.50
CA LEU A 317 10.30 -10.13 -6.80
C LEU A 317 11.31 -9.85 -5.69
N HIS A 318 11.77 -10.88 -4.98
CA HIS A 318 12.88 -10.76 -4.02
C HIS A 318 14.13 -10.22 -4.72
N VAL A 319 14.52 -10.85 -5.83
CA VAL A 319 15.70 -10.44 -6.61
C VAL A 319 15.56 -9.00 -7.09
N LEU A 320 14.44 -8.66 -7.74
CA LEU A 320 14.20 -7.31 -8.26
C LEU A 320 14.25 -6.26 -7.15
N THR A 321 13.59 -6.53 -6.01
CA THR A 321 13.53 -5.59 -4.89
C THR A 321 14.88 -5.42 -4.23
N ARG A 322 15.63 -6.51 -4.04
CA ARG A 322 16.97 -6.46 -3.45
C ARG A 322 17.94 -5.69 -4.35
N GLU A 323 17.89 -5.91 -5.66
CA GLU A 323 18.72 -5.16 -6.62
C GLU A 323 18.39 -3.67 -6.62
N GLU A 324 17.11 -3.30 -6.54
CA GLU A 324 16.69 -1.91 -6.59
C GLU A 324 16.93 -1.16 -5.28
N THR A 325 16.60 -1.79 -4.14
CA THR A 325 16.67 -1.14 -2.83
C THR A 325 18.00 -1.33 -2.11
N ALA A 326 18.83 -2.27 -2.55
CA ALA A 326 20.04 -2.73 -1.87
C ALA A 326 19.80 -3.25 -0.43
N GLU A 327 18.57 -3.65 -0.10
CA GLU A 327 18.18 -4.05 1.24
C GLU A 327 17.43 -5.40 1.27
N ASP A 328 18.11 -6.44 1.76
CA ASP A 328 17.52 -7.77 1.93
C ASP A 328 16.26 -7.79 2.82
N PRO A 329 16.19 -7.06 3.97
CA PRO A 329 14.99 -7.03 4.79
C PRO A 329 13.77 -6.43 4.07
N VAL A 330 13.98 -5.44 3.19
CA VAL A 330 12.88 -4.85 2.39
C VAL A 330 12.43 -5.85 1.32
N ALA A 331 13.37 -6.55 0.67
CA ALA A 331 13.06 -7.59 -0.28
C ALA A 331 12.23 -8.73 0.36
N ARG A 332 12.68 -9.28 1.50
CA ARG A 332 11.93 -10.32 2.23
C ARG A 332 10.51 -9.87 2.60
N ARG A 333 10.36 -8.66 3.15
CA ARG A 333 9.04 -8.09 3.50
C ARG A 333 8.14 -7.90 2.29
N THR A 334 8.71 -7.47 1.17
CA THR A 334 7.97 -7.33 -0.09
C THR A 334 7.39 -8.67 -0.53
N VAL A 335 8.16 -9.75 -0.42
CA VAL A 335 7.65 -11.10 -0.75
C VAL A 335 6.53 -11.53 0.18
N TRP A 336 6.68 -11.33 1.50
CA TRP A 336 5.59 -11.59 2.46
C TRP A 336 4.31 -10.82 2.11
N LEU A 337 4.42 -9.53 1.80
CA LEU A 337 3.28 -8.73 1.37
C LEU A 337 2.71 -9.19 0.04
N SER A 338 3.54 -9.66 -0.90
CA SER A 338 3.07 -10.17 -2.20
C SER A 338 2.22 -11.42 -2.09
N GLN A 339 2.43 -12.24 -1.06
CA GLN A 339 1.67 -13.47 -0.85
C GLN A 339 0.50 -13.30 0.11
N LEU A 340 0.58 -12.34 1.06
CA LEU A 340 -0.39 -12.20 2.15
C LEU A 340 -1.16 -10.88 2.16
N ALA A 341 -0.92 -9.95 1.23
CA ALA A 341 -1.77 -8.75 1.15
C ALA A 341 -3.25 -9.16 0.95
N PRO A 342 -4.22 -8.35 1.42
CA PRO A 342 -5.62 -8.73 1.52
C PRO A 342 -6.25 -9.44 0.32
N GLY A 343 -5.90 -9.03 -0.91
CA GLY A 343 -6.43 -9.62 -2.13
C GLY A 343 -5.59 -10.74 -2.75
N CYS A 344 -4.54 -11.22 -2.10
CA CYS A 344 -3.58 -12.15 -2.70
C CYS A 344 -3.99 -13.63 -2.62
N ALA A 345 -5.16 -13.96 -2.03
CA ALA A 345 -5.65 -15.35 -1.97
C ALA A 345 -5.78 -15.98 -3.38
N VAL A 346 -6.05 -15.14 -4.40
CA VAL A 346 -6.07 -15.55 -5.81
C VAL A 346 -4.75 -16.12 -6.32
N LEU A 347 -3.62 -15.91 -5.64
CA LEU A 347 -2.33 -16.52 -6.02
C LEU A 347 -2.30 -18.04 -5.75
N VAL A 348 -3.16 -18.51 -4.84
CA VAL A 348 -3.34 -19.94 -4.51
C VAL A 348 -4.48 -20.55 -5.34
N LEU A 349 -5.44 -19.73 -5.76
CA LEU A 349 -6.55 -20.14 -6.63
C LEU A 349 -6.09 -20.29 -8.09
N GLY A 350 -6.93 -20.89 -8.93
CA GLY A 350 -6.70 -21.07 -10.38
C GLY A 350 -6.85 -19.78 -11.20
N TYR A 351 -6.16 -18.70 -10.80
CA TYR A 351 -6.29 -17.36 -11.36
C TYR A 351 -5.04 -16.90 -12.11
N THR A 352 -5.19 -15.85 -12.93
CA THR A 352 -4.09 -15.26 -13.71
C THR A 352 -3.06 -14.49 -12.91
N GLU A 353 -3.32 -14.15 -11.66
CA GLU A 353 -2.55 -13.13 -10.93
C GLU A 353 -1.13 -13.58 -10.63
N ALA A 354 -0.93 -14.86 -10.34
CA ALA A 354 0.39 -15.44 -10.15
C ALA A 354 1.23 -15.34 -11.44
N VAL A 355 0.65 -15.71 -12.58
CA VAL A 355 1.30 -15.65 -13.89
C VAL A 355 1.57 -14.20 -14.29
N ALA A 356 0.59 -13.32 -14.15
CA ALA A 356 0.71 -11.91 -14.49
C ALA A 356 1.74 -11.18 -13.61
N GLY A 357 1.75 -11.45 -12.30
CA GLY A 357 2.73 -10.92 -11.36
C GLY A 357 4.14 -11.38 -11.70
N MET A 358 4.33 -12.68 -11.95
CA MET A 358 5.60 -13.25 -12.39
C MET A 358 6.14 -12.56 -13.66
N LEU A 359 5.32 -12.49 -14.71
CA LEU A 359 5.72 -11.88 -15.98
C LEU A 359 5.98 -10.38 -15.85
N THR A 360 5.17 -9.67 -15.05
CA THR A 360 5.38 -8.25 -14.76
C THR A 360 6.74 -8.01 -14.11
N VAL A 361 7.09 -8.79 -13.08
CA VAL A 361 8.40 -8.61 -12.40
C VAL A 361 9.56 -9.03 -13.30
N LEU A 362 9.41 -10.11 -14.07
CA LEU A 362 10.39 -10.52 -15.08
C LEU A 362 10.62 -9.43 -16.13
N PHE A 363 9.56 -8.74 -16.56
CA PHE A 363 9.65 -7.61 -17.48
C PHE A 363 10.52 -6.50 -16.91
N PHE A 364 10.24 -6.05 -15.67
CA PHE A 364 11.05 -5.03 -15.00
C PHE A 364 12.50 -5.47 -14.76
N LEU A 365 12.71 -6.73 -14.40
CA LEU A 365 14.05 -7.30 -14.19
C LEU A 365 14.85 -7.33 -15.50
N GLY A 366 14.23 -7.76 -16.60
CA GLY A 366 14.84 -7.77 -17.93
C GLY A 366 15.18 -6.37 -18.43
N LEU A 367 14.26 -5.42 -18.23
CA LEU A 367 14.44 -4.02 -18.58
C LEU A 367 15.63 -3.41 -17.83
N GLY A 368 15.68 -3.60 -16.50
CA GLY A 368 16.73 -3.08 -15.63
C GLY A 368 18.11 -3.71 -15.86
N ARG A 369 18.18 -5.04 -16.06
CA ARG A 369 19.46 -5.78 -16.16
C ARG A 369 20.15 -5.72 -17.50
N GLY A 370 19.57 -5.10 -18.53
CA GLY A 370 20.18 -5.17 -19.85
C GLY A 370 19.59 -6.24 -20.79
N ARG A 371 18.79 -7.16 -20.25
CA ARG A 371 18.37 -8.40 -20.93
C ARG A 371 17.07 -8.18 -21.70
N GLY A 372 17.18 -7.56 -22.88
CA GLY A 372 16.05 -7.21 -23.73
C GLY A 372 15.13 -8.40 -24.07
N SER A 373 15.69 -9.59 -24.29
CA SER A 373 14.92 -10.80 -24.60
C SER A 373 13.92 -11.18 -23.49
N ILE A 374 14.33 -11.13 -22.21
CA ILE A 374 13.45 -11.43 -21.08
C ILE A 374 12.29 -10.42 -21.04
N ALA A 375 12.60 -9.12 -21.21
CA ALA A 375 11.57 -8.08 -21.23
C ALA A 375 10.62 -8.26 -22.43
N VAL A 376 11.14 -8.62 -23.60
CA VAL A 376 10.33 -8.86 -24.81
C VAL A 376 9.37 -10.03 -24.60
N CYS A 377 9.89 -11.19 -24.18
CA CYS A 377 9.07 -12.37 -23.95
C CYS A 377 8.05 -12.13 -22.84
N ALA A 378 8.47 -11.60 -21.70
CA ALA A 378 7.58 -11.34 -20.57
C ALA A 378 6.50 -10.30 -20.91
N GLY A 379 6.85 -9.27 -21.69
CA GLY A 379 5.92 -8.25 -22.16
C GLY A 379 4.84 -8.85 -23.07
N ALA A 380 5.24 -9.57 -24.12
CA ALA A 380 4.30 -10.23 -25.03
C ALA A 380 3.36 -11.20 -24.32
N LEU A 381 3.93 -12.07 -23.45
CA LEU A 381 3.14 -13.02 -22.68
C LEU A 381 2.19 -12.31 -21.72
N SER A 382 2.60 -11.22 -21.07
CA SER A 382 1.74 -10.44 -20.18
C SER A 382 0.50 -9.90 -20.90
N GLY A 383 0.68 -9.40 -22.14
CA GLY A 383 -0.41 -8.96 -23.02
C GLY A 383 -1.40 -10.07 -23.40
N LEU A 384 -0.99 -11.34 -23.32
CA LEU A 384 -1.82 -12.54 -23.53
C LEU A 384 -2.38 -13.14 -22.23
N VAL A 385 -2.01 -12.62 -21.05
CA VAL A 385 -2.53 -13.10 -19.75
C VAL A 385 -3.72 -12.27 -19.30
N ARG A 386 -3.65 -10.94 -19.46
CA ARG A 386 -4.68 -10.02 -18.96
C ARG A 386 -4.82 -8.78 -19.84
N PRO A 387 -6.01 -8.13 -19.85
CA PRO A 387 -6.22 -6.86 -20.53
C PRO A 387 -5.26 -5.75 -20.07
N THR A 388 -4.84 -5.77 -18.79
CA THR A 388 -3.91 -4.79 -18.23
C THR A 388 -2.45 -5.06 -18.60
N GLY A 389 -2.13 -6.20 -19.21
CA GLY A 389 -0.77 -6.54 -19.65
C GLY A 389 -0.20 -5.51 -20.62
N VAL A 390 -1.06 -4.94 -21.48
CA VAL A 390 -0.72 -3.84 -22.40
C VAL A 390 -0.09 -2.62 -21.70
N LEU A 391 -0.47 -2.37 -20.44
CA LEU A 391 0.02 -1.21 -19.69
C LEU A 391 1.52 -1.29 -19.36
N LEU A 392 2.17 -2.46 -19.53
CA LEU A 392 3.62 -2.60 -19.41
C LEU A 392 4.39 -1.81 -20.49
N ALA A 393 3.73 -1.39 -21.57
CA ALA A 393 4.32 -0.46 -22.51
C ALA A 393 4.70 0.89 -21.84
N LEU A 394 3.89 1.37 -20.88
CA LEU A 394 4.11 2.65 -20.20
C LEU A 394 5.45 2.75 -19.46
N PRO A 395 5.82 1.84 -18.54
CA PRO A 395 7.12 1.89 -17.88
C PRO A 395 8.29 1.76 -18.86
N ALA A 396 8.16 1.01 -19.96
CA ALA A 396 9.21 0.94 -20.98
C ALA A 396 9.37 2.27 -21.74
N LEU A 397 8.27 2.94 -22.10
CA LEU A 397 8.31 4.28 -22.71
C LEU A 397 8.94 5.32 -21.79
N VAL A 398 8.69 5.23 -20.47
CA VAL A 398 9.40 6.07 -19.48
C VAL A 398 10.91 5.84 -19.56
N GLU A 399 11.37 4.59 -19.67
CA GLU A 399 12.79 4.28 -19.82
C GLU A 399 13.37 4.73 -21.16
N VAL A 400 12.57 4.79 -22.25
CA VAL A 400 12.98 5.39 -23.53
C VAL A 400 13.34 6.86 -23.35
N VAL A 401 12.43 7.62 -22.75
CA VAL A 401 12.59 9.06 -22.51
C VAL A 401 13.78 9.33 -21.58
N ARG A 402 13.97 8.47 -20.57
CA ARG A 402 15.04 8.61 -19.58
C ARG A 402 16.39 8.05 -20.01
N ALA A 403 16.47 7.35 -21.13
CA ALA A 403 17.70 6.72 -21.58
C ALA A 403 18.75 7.75 -22.00
N ARG A 404 19.90 7.70 -21.32
CA ARG A 404 21.07 8.56 -21.60
C ARG A 404 21.91 8.08 -22.79
N SER A 405 21.84 6.81 -23.17
CA SER A 405 22.56 6.26 -24.31
C SER A 405 21.61 5.74 -25.38
N ARG A 406 22.02 5.82 -26.65
CA ARG A 406 21.27 5.30 -27.81
C ARG A 406 20.94 3.81 -27.64
N ALA A 407 21.91 3.01 -27.20
CA ALA A 407 21.71 1.58 -26.96
C ALA A 407 20.62 1.29 -25.91
N ARG A 408 20.60 2.04 -24.79
CA ARG A 408 19.56 1.89 -23.77
C ARG A 408 18.18 2.34 -24.28
N ARG A 409 18.15 3.42 -25.07
CA ARG A 409 16.92 3.94 -25.68
C ARG A 409 16.29 2.93 -26.63
N VAL A 410 17.10 2.37 -27.54
CA VAL A 410 16.66 1.33 -28.49
C VAL A 410 16.13 0.10 -27.75
N ARG A 411 16.86 -0.38 -26.75
CA ARG A 411 16.40 -1.53 -25.95
C ARG A 411 15.08 -1.27 -25.21
N ALA A 412 14.91 -0.09 -24.62
CA ALA A 412 13.65 0.28 -23.98
C ALA A 412 12.50 0.40 -24.99
N ALA A 413 12.77 0.94 -26.19
CA ALA A 413 11.77 1.04 -27.25
C ALA A 413 11.34 -0.35 -27.74
N LEU A 414 12.29 -1.25 -27.96
CA LEU A 414 12.02 -2.65 -28.31
C LEU A 414 11.26 -3.39 -27.20
N ALA A 415 11.39 -3.00 -25.94
CA ALA A 415 10.63 -3.57 -24.83
C ALA A 415 9.21 -2.98 -24.68
N ALA A 416 8.92 -1.83 -25.30
CA ALA A 416 7.61 -1.19 -25.23
C ALA A 416 6.57 -1.81 -26.20
N LEU A 417 7.02 -2.36 -27.32
CA LEU A 417 6.16 -2.97 -28.35
C LEU A 417 5.53 -4.31 -27.95
N PRO A 418 6.25 -5.25 -27.31
CA PRO A 418 5.76 -6.61 -27.06
C PRO A 418 4.49 -6.68 -26.21
N PRO A 419 4.30 -5.89 -25.12
CA PRO A 419 3.03 -5.84 -24.40
C PRO A 419 1.83 -5.52 -25.29
N VAL A 420 2.00 -4.57 -26.21
CA VAL A 420 0.97 -4.18 -27.18
C VAL A 420 0.75 -5.31 -28.17
N ALA A 421 1.82 -5.86 -28.76
CA ALA A 421 1.75 -6.94 -29.72
C ALA A 421 1.03 -8.18 -29.15
N GLY A 422 1.36 -8.60 -27.92
CA GLY A 422 0.71 -9.73 -27.25
C GLY A 422 -0.80 -9.53 -27.09
N THR A 423 -1.21 -8.34 -26.63
CA THR A 423 -2.64 -8.00 -26.57
C THR A 423 -3.28 -7.98 -27.96
N SER A 424 -2.63 -7.33 -28.94
CA SER A 424 -3.12 -7.24 -30.32
C SER A 424 -3.30 -8.60 -31.00
N VAL A 425 -2.44 -9.59 -30.72
CA VAL A 425 -2.59 -10.96 -31.24
C VAL A 425 -3.93 -11.55 -30.83
N TYR A 426 -4.31 -11.40 -29.56
CA TYR A 426 -5.60 -11.93 -29.09
C TYR A 426 -6.79 -11.15 -29.66
N LEU A 427 -6.69 -9.82 -29.77
CA LEU A 427 -7.75 -9.00 -30.38
C LEU A 427 -7.92 -9.28 -31.88
N ALA A 428 -6.82 -9.53 -32.60
CA ALA A 428 -6.84 -9.94 -33.99
C ALA A 428 -7.52 -11.30 -34.16
N TRP A 429 -7.21 -12.27 -33.30
CA TRP A 429 -7.91 -13.55 -33.28
C TRP A 429 -9.41 -13.39 -33.01
N CYS A 430 -9.81 -12.50 -32.09
CA CYS A 430 -11.23 -12.20 -31.84
C CYS A 430 -11.91 -11.61 -33.09
N ALA A 431 -11.26 -10.70 -33.80
CA ALA A 431 -11.79 -10.13 -35.04
C ALA A 431 -11.91 -11.20 -36.15
N ALA A 432 -10.85 -11.98 -36.36
CA ALA A 432 -10.80 -13.03 -37.40
C ALA A 432 -11.84 -14.14 -37.20
N THR A 433 -12.33 -14.32 -35.98
CA THR A 433 -13.32 -15.35 -35.62
C THR A 433 -14.73 -14.80 -35.42
N GLY A 434 -15.02 -13.61 -35.95
CA GLY A 434 -16.36 -13.02 -35.94
C GLY A 434 -16.86 -12.49 -34.59
N ARG A 435 -15.99 -12.42 -33.56
CA ARG A 435 -16.34 -11.87 -32.22
C ARG A 435 -16.26 -10.35 -32.19
N GLY A 436 -15.43 -9.79 -33.07
CA GLY A 436 -15.10 -8.36 -33.16
C GLY A 436 -13.85 -7.99 -32.35
N TRP A 437 -13.11 -7.01 -32.83
CA TRP A 437 -11.78 -6.64 -32.33
C TRP A 437 -11.73 -6.36 -30.82
N LEU A 438 -12.67 -5.55 -30.31
CA LEU A 438 -12.73 -5.17 -28.88
C LEU A 438 -13.61 -6.08 -28.03
N ALA A 439 -13.97 -7.28 -28.50
CA ALA A 439 -14.88 -8.17 -27.77
C ALA A 439 -14.46 -8.45 -26.31
N PRO A 440 -13.18 -8.77 -25.99
CA PRO A 440 -12.77 -9.01 -24.61
C PRO A 440 -13.04 -7.81 -23.70
N TYR A 441 -12.82 -6.59 -24.19
CA TYR A 441 -13.04 -5.35 -23.44
C TYR A 441 -14.54 -5.01 -23.34
N ARG A 442 -15.31 -5.16 -24.42
CA ARG A 442 -16.76 -4.88 -24.44
C ARG A 442 -17.54 -5.78 -23.50
N VAL A 443 -17.21 -7.07 -23.47
CA VAL A 443 -17.85 -7.99 -22.51
C VAL A 443 -17.54 -7.56 -21.08
N GLN A 444 -16.29 -7.14 -20.80
CA GLN A 444 -15.89 -6.70 -19.47
C GLN A 444 -16.67 -5.47 -18.98
N THR A 445 -17.10 -4.59 -19.88
CA THR A 445 -17.88 -3.37 -19.56
C THR A 445 -19.37 -3.60 -19.38
N GLY A 446 -19.86 -4.85 -19.43
CA GLY A 446 -21.26 -5.15 -19.13
C GLY A 446 -21.65 -4.78 -17.69
N ALA A 447 -22.93 -4.42 -17.48
CA ALA A 447 -23.47 -3.96 -16.20
C ALA A 447 -23.28 -4.97 -15.04
N SER A 448 -23.19 -6.27 -15.33
CA SER A 448 -22.95 -7.33 -14.34
C SER A 448 -21.47 -7.61 -14.04
N LEU A 449 -20.55 -6.90 -14.71
CA LEU A 449 -19.09 -7.04 -14.55
C LEU A 449 -18.45 -5.71 -14.12
N ARG A 450 -17.67 -5.04 -14.99
CA ARG A 450 -17.04 -3.74 -14.66
C ARG A 450 -17.93 -2.53 -14.95
N GLY A 451 -19.09 -2.70 -15.59
CA GLY A 451 -20.06 -1.65 -15.88
C GLY A 451 -19.66 -0.57 -16.89
N ALA A 452 -18.37 -0.20 -16.98
CA ALA A 452 -17.87 0.83 -17.89
C ALA A 452 -16.36 0.71 -18.16
N VAL A 453 -15.86 1.37 -19.21
CA VAL A 453 -14.42 1.52 -19.50
C VAL A 453 -13.74 2.40 -18.44
N VAL A 454 -14.41 3.48 -18.07
CA VAL A 454 -14.13 4.34 -16.92
C VAL A 454 -15.46 4.54 -16.20
N GLY A 455 -15.69 3.80 -15.12
CA GLY A 455 -16.88 3.99 -14.29
C GLY A 455 -16.78 5.28 -13.50
N ASN A 456 -17.92 5.88 -13.14
CA ASN A 456 -17.94 6.92 -12.10
C ASN A 456 -17.78 6.22 -10.74
N PRO A 457 -16.61 6.30 -10.10
CA PRO A 457 -16.36 5.62 -8.82
C PRO A 457 -17.31 6.10 -7.71
N LEU A 458 -17.84 7.33 -7.83
CA LEU A 458 -18.76 7.92 -6.86
C LEU A 458 -20.22 7.55 -7.11
N ALA A 459 -20.59 7.05 -8.29
CA ALA A 459 -21.97 6.64 -8.56
C ALA A 459 -22.39 5.43 -7.69
N ASP A 460 -21.45 4.54 -7.38
CA ASP A 460 -21.67 3.39 -6.51
C ASP A 460 -21.76 3.75 -5.01
N TRP A 461 -21.35 4.96 -4.59
CA TRP A 461 -21.57 5.44 -3.22
C TRP A 461 -23.05 5.65 -2.91
N PHE A 462 -23.83 6.04 -3.92
CA PHE A 462 -25.24 6.39 -3.77
C PHE A 462 -26.18 5.27 -4.24
N HIS A 463 -25.71 4.37 -5.12
CA HIS A 463 -26.51 3.26 -5.64
C HIS A 463 -25.70 1.95 -5.74
N PRO A 464 -25.37 1.28 -4.63
CA PRO A 464 -24.81 -0.06 -4.69
C PRO A 464 -25.87 -1.02 -5.27
N ASN A 465 -25.67 -1.47 -6.51
CA ASN A 465 -26.43 -2.52 -7.21
C ASN A 465 -27.95 -2.50 -6.96
N GLY A 466 -28.67 -1.64 -7.68
CA GLY A 466 -30.14 -1.68 -7.69
C GLY A 466 -30.81 -1.15 -6.41
N GLY A 467 -30.10 -0.38 -5.59
CA GLY A 467 -30.70 0.44 -4.53
C GLY A 467 -30.87 -0.21 -3.15
N ARG A 468 -30.29 -1.39 -2.89
CA ARG A 468 -30.35 -2.01 -1.54
C ARG A 468 -28.95 -2.16 -0.91
N LEU A 469 -28.68 -1.32 0.08
CA LEU A 469 -27.51 -1.42 0.97
C LEU A 469 -27.65 -2.63 1.91
N THR A 470 -27.01 -3.75 1.58
CA THR A 470 -26.85 -4.88 2.51
C THR A 470 -25.63 -4.65 3.44
N PRO A 471 -25.62 -5.14 4.70
CA PRO A 471 -24.47 -5.02 5.61
C PRO A 471 -23.14 -5.50 5.01
N SER A 472 -23.15 -6.60 4.24
CA SER A 472 -21.96 -7.15 3.56
C SER A 472 -21.42 -6.24 2.45
N SER A 473 -22.31 -5.68 1.61
CA SER A 473 -21.93 -4.70 0.58
C SER A 473 -21.32 -3.42 1.18
N PHE A 474 -21.79 -2.98 2.35
CA PHE A 474 -21.25 -1.82 3.04
C PHE A 474 -19.87 -2.10 3.68
N ALA A 475 -19.69 -3.27 4.29
CA ALA A 475 -18.38 -3.69 4.81
C ALA A 475 -17.32 -3.77 3.70
N ASN A 476 -17.67 -4.35 2.54
CA ASN A 476 -16.81 -4.39 1.36
C ASN A 476 -16.42 -2.99 0.86
N LEU A 477 -17.36 -2.03 0.88
CA LEU A 477 -17.10 -0.64 0.53
C LEU A 477 -16.07 0.01 1.48
N ILE A 478 -16.24 -0.16 2.80
CA ILE A 478 -15.29 0.39 3.80
C ILE A 478 -13.88 -0.16 3.56
N VAL A 479 -13.76 -1.47 3.37
CA VAL A 479 -12.48 -2.13 3.10
C VAL A 479 -11.87 -1.57 1.81
N ALA A 480 -12.66 -1.43 0.75
CA ALA A 480 -12.19 -0.87 -0.52
C ALA A 480 -11.68 0.58 -0.38
N VAL A 481 -12.43 1.47 0.29
CA VAL A 481 -12.01 2.86 0.55
C VAL A 481 -10.72 2.89 1.37
N ALA A 482 -10.64 2.11 2.44
CA ALA A 482 -9.45 2.04 3.29
C ALA A 482 -8.23 1.59 2.49
N LEU A 483 -8.36 0.55 1.67
CA LEU A 483 -7.27 0.07 0.82
C LEU A 483 -6.88 1.06 -0.28
N LEU A 484 -7.84 1.80 -0.85
CA LEU A 484 -7.55 2.86 -1.81
C LEU A 484 -6.77 4.01 -1.15
N ALA A 485 -7.16 4.42 0.04
CA ALA A 485 -6.43 5.44 0.81
C ALA A 485 -5.00 4.99 1.13
N VAL A 486 -4.82 3.73 1.53
CA VAL A 486 -3.50 3.11 1.71
C VAL A 486 -2.72 3.12 0.38
N ALA A 487 -3.33 2.72 -0.73
CA ALA A 487 -2.70 2.69 -2.04
C ALA A 487 -2.23 4.09 -2.49
N VAL A 488 -3.02 5.14 -2.27
CA VAL A 488 -2.64 6.53 -2.54
C VAL A 488 -1.44 6.95 -1.69
N GLY A 489 -1.43 6.61 -0.39
CA GLY A 489 -0.29 6.85 0.48
C GLY A 489 0.98 6.11 0.01
N LEU A 490 0.83 4.87 -0.45
CA LEU A 490 1.92 4.06 -0.98
C LEU A 490 2.42 4.55 -2.34
N LEU A 491 1.53 5.07 -3.21
CA LEU A 491 1.92 5.74 -4.47
C LEU A 491 2.80 6.96 -4.19
N TRP A 492 2.45 7.75 -3.17
CA TRP A 492 3.27 8.88 -2.76
C TRP A 492 4.67 8.43 -2.30
N VAL A 493 4.75 7.35 -1.52
CA VAL A 493 6.04 6.76 -1.12
C VAL A 493 6.80 6.24 -2.33
N ALA A 494 6.14 5.53 -3.24
CA ALA A 494 6.73 5.01 -4.47
C ALA A 494 7.35 6.14 -5.31
N GLY A 495 6.61 7.23 -5.56
CA GLY A 495 7.12 8.38 -6.31
C GLY A 495 8.28 9.12 -5.65
N ARG A 496 8.50 8.91 -4.35
CA ARG A 496 9.64 9.50 -3.60
C ARG A 496 10.83 8.56 -3.46
N ARG A 497 10.63 7.24 -3.57
CA ARG A 497 11.61 6.23 -3.14
C ARG A 497 11.94 5.19 -4.20
N LEU A 498 11.11 5.03 -5.23
CA LEU A 498 11.25 4.00 -6.26
C LEU A 498 11.47 4.65 -7.64
N PRO A 499 11.93 3.87 -8.64
CA PRO A 499 12.05 4.35 -10.01
C PRO A 499 10.74 4.94 -10.54
N VAL A 500 10.86 5.95 -11.41
CA VAL A 500 9.67 6.59 -12.00
C VAL A 500 8.90 5.60 -12.87
N SER A 501 9.57 4.70 -13.60
CA SER A 501 8.90 3.65 -14.37
C SER A 501 8.04 2.75 -13.48
N TRP A 502 8.51 2.38 -12.29
CA TRP A 502 7.73 1.61 -11.31
C TRP A 502 6.53 2.40 -10.79
N THR A 503 6.74 3.70 -10.54
CA THR A 503 5.67 4.60 -10.06
C THR A 503 4.60 4.81 -11.13
N VAL A 504 4.98 4.97 -12.40
CA VAL A 504 4.03 5.11 -13.53
C VAL A 504 3.22 3.83 -13.72
N TRP A 505 3.86 2.66 -13.62
CA TRP A 505 3.14 1.38 -13.63
C TRP A 505 2.14 1.28 -12.47
N ALA A 506 2.57 1.61 -11.25
CA ALA A 506 1.69 1.56 -10.09
C ALA A 506 0.51 2.54 -10.22
N LEU A 507 0.77 3.75 -10.72
CA LEU A 507 -0.27 4.75 -10.98
C LEU A 507 -1.27 4.25 -12.02
N ALA A 508 -0.81 3.69 -13.14
CA ALA A 508 -1.67 3.15 -14.18
C ALA A 508 -2.53 2.00 -13.66
N MET A 509 -1.96 1.09 -12.87
CA MET A 509 -2.68 -0.02 -12.28
C MET A 509 -3.71 0.43 -11.22
N VAL A 510 -3.35 1.40 -10.36
CA VAL A 510 -4.29 1.96 -9.37
C VAL A 510 -5.41 2.72 -10.06
N ALA A 511 -5.11 3.50 -11.09
CA ALA A 511 -6.13 4.19 -11.89
C ALA A 511 -7.10 3.20 -12.55
N ALA A 512 -6.57 2.14 -13.17
CA ALA A 512 -7.38 1.08 -13.77
C ALA A 512 -8.21 0.27 -12.74
N ALA A 513 -7.74 0.19 -11.50
CA ALA A 513 -8.47 -0.46 -10.41
C ALA A 513 -9.57 0.45 -9.84
N ALA A 514 -9.28 1.74 -9.68
CA ALA A 514 -10.21 2.74 -9.17
C ALA A 514 -11.33 3.08 -10.17
N SER A 515 -11.11 2.84 -11.46
CA SER A 515 -12.12 3.08 -12.52
C SER A 515 -13.12 1.93 -12.68
N ALA A 516 -12.99 0.82 -11.94
CA ALA A 516 -13.92 -0.30 -12.00
C ALA A 516 -15.15 -0.03 -11.12
N THR A 517 -16.35 -0.38 -11.59
CA THR A 517 -17.57 -0.30 -10.78
C THR A 517 -17.62 -1.39 -9.71
N GLY A 518 -18.33 -1.14 -8.61
CA GLY A 518 -18.64 -2.06 -7.53
C GLY A 518 -17.51 -2.34 -6.53
N TRP A 519 -16.26 -1.99 -6.84
CA TRP A 519 -15.05 -2.11 -5.99
C TRP A 519 -14.81 -3.48 -5.32
N ARG A 520 -15.57 -4.51 -5.67
CA ARG A 520 -15.53 -5.84 -5.05
C ARG A 520 -14.15 -6.48 -5.22
N SER A 521 -13.58 -6.44 -6.43
CA SER A 521 -12.24 -6.98 -6.69
C SER A 521 -11.09 -5.98 -6.44
N LEU A 522 -11.35 -4.83 -5.79
CA LEU A 522 -10.31 -3.82 -5.53
C LEU A 522 -9.13 -4.37 -4.69
N PRO A 523 -9.36 -5.14 -3.60
CA PRO A 523 -8.27 -5.75 -2.85
C PRO A 523 -7.31 -6.58 -3.72
N ARG A 524 -7.85 -7.41 -4.61
CA ARG A 524 -7.08 -8.23 -5.58
C ARG A 524 -6.27 -7.37 -6.54
N TYR A 525 -6.87 -6.31 -7.09
CA TYR A 525 -6.17 -5.43 -8.00
C TYR A 525 -4.99 -4.71 -7.32
N LEU A 526 -5.20 -4.18 -6.11
CA LEU A 526 -4.15 -3.49 -5.36
C LEU A 526 -3.06 -4.45 -4.87
N GLY A 527 -3.42 -5.67 -4.46
CA GLY A 527 -2.47 -6.71 -4.05
C GLY A 527 -1.52 -7.15 -5.18
N ALA A 528 -1.94 -7.03 -6.43
CA ALA A 528 -1.11 -7.34 -7.60
C ALA A 528 -0.11 -6.22 -8.00
N VAL A 529 -0.17 -5.04 -7.37
CA VAL A 529 0.68 -3.89 -7.74
C VAL A 529 1.99 -3.92 -6.97
N PHE A 530 2.98 -4.67 -7.46
CA PHE A 530 4.24 -4.90 -6.73
C PHE A 530 4.98 -3.62 -6.25
N PRO A 531 4.99 -2.46 -6.95
CA PRO A 531 5.66 -1.29 -6.40
C PRO A 531 4.98 -0.73 -5.15
N LEU A 532 3.65 -0.90 -4.99
CA LEU A 532 2.98 -0.55 -3.74
C LEU A 532 3.44 -1.46 -2.60
N LEU A 533 3.65 -2.75 -2.88
CA LEU A 533 4.17 -3.71 -1.90
C LEU A 533 5.60 -3.37 -1.47
N VAL A 534 6.45 -2.97 -2.42
CA VAL A 534 7.81 -2.49 -2.13
C VAL A 534 7.75 -1.21 -1.29
N ALA A 535 6.90 -0.25 -1.67
CA ALA A 535 6.70 0.98 -0.91
C ALA A 535 6.21 0.69 0.53
N ALA A 536 5.30 -0.27 0.71
CA ALA A 536 4.83 -0.70 2.01
C ALA A 536 5.96 -1.33 2.83
N ALA A 537 6.79 -2.19 2.23
CA ALA A 537 7.97 -2.76 2.88
C ALA A 537 8.98 -1.69 3.31
N VAL A 538 9.13 -0.61 2.53
CA VAL A 538 9.96 0.56 2.87
C VAL A 538 9.37 1.38 4.04
N VAL A 539 8.05 1.42 4.21
CA VAL A 539 7.41 2.08 5.37
C VAL A 539 7.49 1.19 6.63
N LEU A 540 7.36 -0.12 6.47
CA LEU A 540 7.31 -1.13 7.53
C LEU A 540 8.69 -1.65 7.95
N ARG A 541 9.69 -0.76 8.01
CA ARG A 541 11.10 -1.15 8.26
C ARG A 541 11.37 -1.65 9.67
N THR A 542 10.58 -1.25 10.66
CA THR A 542 10.80 -1.60 12.07
C THR A 542 9.95 -2.80 12.47
N ARG A 543 10.50 -3.70 13.31
CA ARG A 543 9.77 -4.88 13.81
C ARG A 543 8.42 -4.51 14.44
N ARG A 544 8.38 -3.41 15.20
CA ARG A 544 7.16 -2.88 15.84
C ARG A 544 6.05 -2.51 14.86
N ARG A 545 6.38 -2.15 13.61
CA ARG A 545 5.37 -1.86 12.57
C ARG A 545 5.11 -3.07 11.69
N TRP A 546 6.14 -3.85 11.41
CA TRP A 546 6.09 -5.00 10.51
C TRP A 546 5.12 -6.09 10.99
N TYR A 547 5.28 -6.60 12.22
CA TYR A 547 4.47 -7.73 12.68
C TYR A 547 2.97 -7.41 12.80
N PRO A 548 2.55 -6.25 13.35
CA PRO A 548 1.13 -5.90 13.35
C PRO A 548 0.56 -5.72 11.94
N ALA A 549 1.31 -5.12 11.02
CA ALA A 549 0.87 -4.97 9.63
C ALA A 549 0.74 -6.32 8.92
N LEU A 550 1.69 -7.24 9.14
CA LEU A 550 1.64 -8.59 8.59
C LEU A 550 0.46 -9.40 9.16
N ALA A 551 0.21 -9.29 10.48
CA ALA A 551 -0.94 -9.92 11.13
C ALA A 551 -2.26 -9.36 10.58
N ALA A 552 -2.38 -8.04 10.42
CA ALA A 552 -3.55 -7.41 9.80
C ALA A 552 -3.76 -7.86 8.35
N CYS A 553 -2.68 -7.99 7.57
CA CYS A 553 -2.74 -8.53 6.21
C CYS A 553 -3.24 -9.97 6.21
N GLY A 554 -2.68 -10.85 7.06
CA GLY A 554 -3.12 -12.25 7.17
C GLY A 554 -4.57 -12.40 7.63
N ALA A 555 -5.01 -11.59 8.60
CA ALA A 555 -6.40 -11.60 9.06
C ALA A 555 -7.37 -11.15 7.96
N LEU A 556 -7.08 -10.04 7.28
CA LEU A 556 -7.94 -9.53 6.21
C LEU A 556 -7.91 -10.43 4.98
N PHE A 557 -6.75 -11.01 4.63
CA PHE A 557 -6.61 -12.04 3.61
C PHE A 557 -7.53 -13.24 3.90
N THR A 558 -7.49 -13.76 5.12
CA THR A 558 -8.28 -14.94 5.52
C THR A 558 -9.77 -14.61 5.53
N ALA A 559 -10.16 -13.44 6.04
CA ALA A 559 -11.54 -12.99 6.03
C ALA A 559 -12.09 -12.86 4.60
N LEU A 560 -11.38 -12.16 3.71
CA LEU A 560 -11.80 -11.99 2.32
C LEU A 560 -11.85 -13.32 1.56
N ALA A 561 -10.87 -14.21 1.78
CA ALA A 561 -10.88 -15.55 1.19
C ALA A 561 -12.07 -16.39 1.68
N THR A 562 -12.38 -16.34 2.98
CA THR A 562 -13.52 -17.04 3.58
C THR A 562 -14.84 -16.53 2.98
N SER A 563 -15.01 -15.21 2.93
CA SER A 563 -16.17 -14.57 2.28
C SER A 563 -16.26 -14.89 0.78
N SER A 564 -15.12 -15.08 0.10
CA SER A 564 -15.10 -15.52 -1.31
C SER A 564 -15.63 -16.94 -1.48
N PHE A 565 -15.20 -17.89 -0.64
CA PHE A 565 -15.71 -19.27 -0.68
C PHE A 565 -17.20 -19.35 -0.30
N GLY A 566 -17.67 -18.43 0.54
CA GLY A 566 -19.08 -18.28 0.91
C GLY A 566 -19.93 -17.48 -0.09
N GLY A 567 -19.38 -17.03 -1.22
CA GLY A 567 -20.14 -16.29 -2.25
C GLY A 567 -20.42 -14.81 -1.95
N GLN A 568 -19.96 -14.30 -0.81
CA GLN A 568 -20.23 -12.94 -0.33
C GLN A 568 -19.25 -11.88 -0.89
N TYR A 569 -18.06 -12.33 -1.31
CA TYR A 569 -16.99 -11.50 -1.83
C TYR A 569 -16.53 -12.01 -3.20
N ILE A 570 -16.37 -11.12 -4.17
CA ILE A 570 -15.82 -11.48 -5.49
C ILE A 570 -14.34 -11.12 -5.46
N PRO A 571 -13.43 -12.11 -5.50
CA PRO A 571 -12.01 -11.86 -5.44
C PRO A 571 -11.50 -11.07 -6.64
#